data_AF-A0A3E0IS79-F1
#
_entry.id   AF-A0A3E0IS79-F1
#
_cell.length_a   1.000
_cell.length_b   1.000
_cell.length_c   1.000
_cell.angle_alpha   90.00
_cell.angle_beta   90.00
_cell.angle_gamma   90.00
#
_symmetry.space_group_name_H-M   'P 1'
#
loop_
_entity.id
_entity.type
_entity.pdbx_description
1 polymer ?
#
loop_
_entity_poly.entity_id
_entity_poly.type
_entity_poly.pdbx_seq_one_letter_code
_entity_poly.pdbx_strand_id
1 'polypeptide(L)'
;IDVETVIVRDDIAIEDVKQRRGVAGTVFAHKYAGYLADQGEALSTIQSKVAMFIEGIRSIGMALTPPMVPTTGKYGFDIDEKDMEIGIGIHGEKGLKRIPVEPIQSITDQLVERLVEEVQDEEVIVMVNGMGATPLSELNIATKYVAQSLQSQGKTVQSWFVGDYMTSLDMQGFSITLVPYQEEISKALNAPTASQYFAN
;
A
#
# COMPACT_ATOMS: atom_id res chain seq x y z
N ILE A 1 27.31 -7.07 17.17
CA ILE A 1 26.07 -6.27 17.08
C ILE A 1 24.99 -7.28 16.79
N ASP A 2 24.00 -7.38 17.68
CA ASP A 2 22.86 -8.26 17.45
C ASP A 2 21.96 -7.63 16.39
N VAL A 3 21.55 -8.41 15.40
CA VAL A 3 20.82 -7.94 14.23
C VAL A 3 19.70 -8.94 13.93
N GLU A 4 18.52 -8.40 13.69
CA GLU A 4 17.32 -9.15 13.31
C GLU A 4 16.75 -8.62 11.99
N THR A 5 15.90 -9.40 11.33
CA THR A 5 15.33 -9.03 10.01
C THR A 5 13.88 -9.47 9.87
N VAL A 6 13.10 -8.64 9.19
CA VAL A 6 11.77 -8.95 8.67
C VAL A 6 11.75 -8.57 7.19
N ILE A 7 10.99 -9.29 6.37
CA ILE A 7 10.91 -9.04 4.92
C ILE A 7 9.44 -8.84 4.57
N VAL A 8 9.09 -7.62 4.17
CA VAL A 8 7.72 -7.26 3.77
C VAL A 8 7.45 -7.77 2.36
N ARG A 9 6.29 -8.41 2.18
CA ARG A 9 5.86 -9.08 0.94
C ARG A 9 4.35 -8.86 0.73
N ASP A 10 3.93 -7.62 0.86
CA ASP A 10 2.53 -7.18 0.88
C ASP A 10 1.89 -7.11 -0.51
N ASP A 11 2.67 -7.03 -1.59
CA ASP A 11 2.13 -6.84 -2.94
C ASP A 11 1.46 -8.09 -3.52
N ILE A 12 0.12 -8.09 -3.57
CA ILE A 12 -0.68 -9.22 -4.05
C ILE A 12 -0.74 -9.33 -5.57
N ALA A 13 -0.06 -8.45 -6.31
CA ALA A 13 0.03 -8.60 -7.75
C ALA A 13 0.82 -9.85 -8.18
N ILE A 14 1.60 -10.44 -7.26
CA ILE A 14 2.37 -11.67 -7.48
C ILE A 14 1.76 -12.80 -6.65
N GLU A 15 1.37 -13.88 -7.32
CA GLU A 15 0.71 -15.02 -6.66
C GLU A 15 1.64 -15.77 -5.69
N ASP A 16 2.90 -16.01 -6.08
CA ASP A 16 3.88 -16.65 -5.20
C ASP A 16 4.29 -15.68 -4.08
N VAL A 17 3.76 -15.94 -2.87
CA VAL A 17 4.01 -15.16 -1.66
C VAL A 17 5.50 -14.91 -1.42
N LYS A 18 6.40 -15.84 -1.76
CA LYS A 18 7.84 -15.66 -1.54
C LYS A 18 8.48 -14.64 -2.49
N GLN A 19 7.86 -14.43 -3.65
CA GLN A 19 8.29 -13.53 -4.70
C GLN A 19 7.54 -12.19 -4.69
N ARG A 20 6.50 -12.04 -3.85
CA ARG A 20 5.81 -10.76 -3.66
C ARG A 20 6.80 -9.65 -3.32
N ARG A 21 6.56 -8.49 -3.91
CA ARG A 21 7.31 -7.26 -3.67
C ARG A 21 6.92 -6.69 -2.29
N GLY A 22 7.84 -5.95 -1.69
CA GLY A 22 7.53 -5.06 -0.57
C GLY A 22 7.18 -3.68 -1.11
N VAL A 23 5.97 -3.19 -0.83
CA VAL A 23 5.44 -1.92 -1.31
C VAL A 23 4.90 -1.08 -0.14
N ALA A 24 3.85 -0.27 -0.36
CA ALA A 24 3.39 0.77 0.56
C ALA A 24 3.10 0.27 2.00
N GLY A 25 2.69 -0.98 2.19
CA GLY A 25 2.49 -1.57 3.51
C GLY A 25 3.74 -1.62 4.38
N THR A 26 4.94 -1.55 3.77
CA THR A 26 6.21 -1.41 4.47
C THR A 26 6.25 -0.16 5.37
N VAL A 27 5.55 0.91 5.00
CA VAL A 27 5.47 2.13 5.83
C VAL A 27 4.80 1.85 7.18
N PHE A 28 3.76 1.01 7.21
CA PHE A 28 3.14 0.57 8.46
C PHE A 28 4.06 -0.34 9.27
N ALA A 29 4.85 -1.20 8.62
CA ALA A 29 5.87 -2.00 9.30
C ALA A 29 6.90 -1.12 10.02
N HIS A 30 7.39 -0.06 9.36
CA HIS A 30 8.27 0.93 9.98
C HIS A 30 7.59 1.62 11.17
N LYS A 31 6.33 2.06 11.00
CA LYS A 31 5.60 2.76 12.07
C LYS A 31 5.40 1.90 13.30
N TYR A 32 5.05 0.62 13.10
CA TYR A 32 4.83 -0.31 14.20
C TYR A 32 6.15 -0.70 14.89
N ALA A 33 7.21 -1.00 14.13
CA ALA A 33 8.52 -1.30 14.68
C ALA A 33 9.08 -0.12 15.50
N GLY A 34 8.95 1.11 14.98
CA GLY A 34 9.36 2.33 15.67
C GLY A 34 8.56 2.56 16.96
N TYR A 35 7.24 2.36 16.92
CA TYR A 35 6.40 2.44 18.12
C TYR A 35 6.85 1.46 19.21
N LEU A 36 7.09 0.19 18.87
CA LEU A 36 7.56 -0.82 19.84
C LEU A 36 8.94 -0.47 20.39
N ALA A 37 9.85 0.02 19.54
CA ALA A 37 11.17 0.48 19.97
C ALA A 37 11.09 1.66 20.95
N ASP A 38 10.21 2.63 20.71
CA ASP A 38 9.97 3.76 21.60
C ASP A 38 9.37 3.34 22.96
N GLN A 39 8.67 2.20 23.01
CA GLN A 39 8.21 1.59 24.26
C GLN A 39 9.33 0.83 25.00
N GLY A 40 10.53 0.71 24.43
CA GLY A 40 11.66 -0.02 25.03
C GLY A 40 11.57 -1.53 24.89
N GLU A 41 10.78 -2.05 23.93
CA GLU A 41 10.67 -3.49 23.67
C GLU A 41 12.02 -4.08 23.23
N ALA A 42 12.27 -5.33 23.63
CA ALA A 42 13.50 -6.04 23.24
C ALA A 42 13.52 -6.33 21.72
N LEU A 43 14.73 -6.36 21.12
CA LEU A 43 14.91 -6.59 19.68
C LEU A 43 14.18 -7.84 19.17
N SER A 44 14.26 -8.96 19.90
CA SER A 44 13.57 -10.21 19.57
C SER A 44 12.04 -10.07 19.62
N THR A 45 11.51 -9.28 20.55
CA THR A 45 10.07 -9.02 20.66
C THR A 45 9.60 -8.15 19.50
N ILE A 46 10.35 -7.11 19.15
CA ILE A 46 10.06 -6.26 17.98
C ILE A 46 10.05 -7.10 16.72
N GLN A 47 11.09 -7.91 16.49
CA GLN A 47 11.19 -8.80 15.32
C GLN A 47 9.96 -9.72 15.24
N SER A 48 9.61 -10.39 16.33
CA SER A 48 8.50 -11.35 16.36
C SER A 48 7.15 -10.67 16.11
N LYS A 49 6.86 -9.55 16.80
CA LYS A 49 5.61 -8.81 16.63
C LYS A 49 5.47 -8.24 15.22
N VAL A 50 6.54 -7.64 14.67
CA VAL A 50 6.52 -7.08 13.32
C VAL A 50 6.41 -8.19 12.28
N ALA A 51 7.11 -9.31 12.46
CA ALA A 51 7.00 -10.47 11.57
C ALA A 51 5.55 -10.99 11.50
N MET A 52 4.87 -11.13 12.65
CA MET A 52 3.46 -11.52 12.68
C MET A 52 2.55 -10.47 12.03
N PHE A 53 2.82 -9.19 12.28
CA PHE A 53 2.03 -8.10 11.73
C PHE A 53 2.05 -8.05 10.19
N ILE A 54 3.24 -8.16 9.59
CA ILE A 54 3.39 -8.02 8.13
C ILE A 54 2.74 -9.17 7.35
N GLU A 55 2.52 -10.34 7.98
CA GLU A 55 1.79 -11.46 7.36
C GLU A 55 0.33 -11.13 7.05
N GLY A 56 -0.26 -10.13 7.71
CA GLY A 56 -1.63 -9.67 7.48
C GLY A 56 -1.78 -8.54 6.45
N ILE A 57 -0.69 -7.92 6.02
CA ILE A 57 -0.75 -6.71 5.18
C ILE A 57 -0.85 -7.10 3.70
N ARG A 58 -1.78 -6.50 2.97
CA ARG A 58 -1.98 -6.74 1.53
C ARG A 58 -2.10 -5.43 0.78
N SER A 59 -1.40 -5.31 -0.34
CA SER A 59 -1.34 -4.11 -1.15
C SER A 59 -1.45 -4.44 -2.64
N ILE A 60 -2.12 -3.57 -3.39
CA ILE A 60 -2.14 -3.63 -4.86
C ILE A 60 -2.23 -2.22 -5.43
N GLY A 61 -1.47 -1.96 -6.49
CA GLY A 61 -1.40 -0.66 -7.16
C GLY A 61 -1.97 -0.65 -8.56
N MET A 62 -2.19 0.55 -9.10
CA MET A 62 -2.43 0.80 -10.51
C MET A 62 -1.67 2.05 -10.97
N ALA A 63 -1.36 2.12 -12.26
CA ALA A 63 -0.79 3.31 -12.88
C ALA A 63 -1.39 3.61 -14.25
N LEU A 64 -1.52 4.90 -14.55
CA LEU A 64 -1.81 5.46 -15.87
C LEU A 64 -0.52 5.74 -16.63
N THR A 65 0.52 6.19 -15.93
CA THR A 65 1.82 6.47 -16.55
C THR A 65 2.95 5.80 -15.78
N PRO A 66 3.99 5.32 -16.47
CA PRO A 66 5.24 4.89 -15.86
C PRO A 66 6.02 6.08 -15.25
N PRO A 67 6.96 5.82 -14.33
CA PRO A 67 7.89 6.84 -13.86
C PRO A 67 8.95 7.14 -14.92
N MET A 68 9.33 8.41 -15.06
CA MET A 68 10.52 8.82 -15.81
C MET A 68 11.77 8.57 -14.96
N VAL A 69 12.70 7.78 -15.47
CA VAL A 69 13.99 7.49 -14.82
C VAL A 69 14.98 8.64 -15.13
N PRO A 70 15.38 9.47 -14.15
CA PRO A 70 16.13 10.70 -14.43
C PRO A 70 17.50 10.46 -15.08
N THR A 71 18.15 9.34 -14.75
CA THR A 71 19.48 8.99 -15.27
C THR A 71 19.47 8.58 -16.73
N THR A 72 18.34 8.07 -17.22
CA THR A 72 18.22 7.59 -18.62
C THR A 72 17.34 8.50 -19.48
N GLY A 73 16.50 9.34 -18.86
CA GLY A 73 15.49 10.15 -19.54
C GLY A 73 14.38 9.31 -20.18
N LYS A 74 14.26 8.03 -19.81
CA LYS A 74 13.28 7.09 -20.34
C LYS A 74 12.27 6.72 -19.28
N TYR A 75 11.06 6.36 -19.72
CA TYR A 75 10.04 5.82 -18.86
C TYR A 75 10.35 4.35 -18.47
N GLY A 76 9.94 3.95 -17.26
CA GLY A 76 10.21 2.62 -16.71
C GLY A 76 9.60 1.46 -17.51
N PHE A 77 8.51 1.71 -18.23
CA PHE A 77 7.89 0.78 -19.17
C PHE A 77 7.08 1.55 -20.22
N ASP A 78 6.78 0.94 -21.36
CA ASP A 78 5.94 1.54 -22.39
C ASP A 78 4.46 1.30 -22.09
N ILE A 79 3.60 2.31 -22.07
CA ILE A 79 2.14 2.21 -21.98
C ILE A 79 1.47 3.19 -22.96
N ASP A 80 0.33 2.80 -23.54
CA ASP A 80 -0.48 3.71 -24.38
C ASP A 80 -1.26 4.68 -23.48
N GLU A 81 -1.49 5.91 -23.93
CA GLU A 81 -2.24 6.93 -23.18
C GLU A 81 -3.69 6.50 -22.85
N LYS A 82 -4.24 5.52 -23.57
CA LYS A 82 -5.58 4.98 -23.35
C LYS A 82 -5.59 3.73 -22.49
N ASP A 83 -4.44 3.26 -22.05
CA ASP A 83 -4.28 2.08 -21.23
C ASP A 83 -3.88 2.45 -19.78
N MET A 84 -4.15 1.53 -18.87
CA MET A 84 -3.68 1.53 -17.49
C MET A 84 -3.11 0.16 -17.14
N GLU A 85 -2.25 0.13 -16.13
CA GLU A 85 -1.60 -1.09 -15.66
C GLU A 85 -2.03 -1.38 -14.22
N ILE A 86 -2.50 -2.60 -13.98
CA ILE A 86 -2.95 -3.09 -12.67
C ILE A 86 -1.85 -3.96 -12.07
N GLY A 87 -1.61 -3.83 -10.77
CA GLY A 87 -0.58 -4.57 -10.03
C GLY A 87 0.83 -4.06 -10.29
N ILE A 88 1.00 -2.75 -10.49
CA ILE A 88 2.32 -2.13 -10.70
C ILE A 88 3.21 -2.25 -9.46
N GLY A 89 4.53 -2.29 -9.68
CA GLY A 89 5.53 -2.16 -8.62
C GLY A 89 6.00 -0.72 -8.42
N ILE A 90 6.93 -0.51 -7.50
CA ILE A 90 7.46 0.82 -7.17
C ILE A 90 8.68 1.24 -8.00
N HIS A 91 9.23 0.36 -8.84
CA HIS A 91 10.36 0.65 -9.71
C HIS A 91 9.98 0.63 -11.21
N GLY A 92 8.69 0.68 -11.52
CA GLY A 92 8.19 0.56 -12.90
C GLY A 92 8.26 -0.87 -13.43
N GLU A 93 8.25 -1.88 -12.55
CA GLU A 93 8.09 -3.26 -12.98
C GLU A 93 6.71 -3.48 -13.59
N LYS A 94 6.64 -4.32 -14.63
CA LYS A 94 5.37 -4.70 -15.25
C LYS A 94 4.40 -5.23 -14.20
N GLY A 95 3.15 -4.80 -14.33
CA GLY A 95 2.05 -5.25 -13.51
C GLY A 95 1.47 -6.59 -13.96
N LEU A 96 0.36 -6.92 -13.32
CA LEU A 96 -0.43 -8.13 -13.51
C LEU A 96 -1.09 -8.16 -14.89
N LYS A 97 -1.67 -7.03 -15.30
CA LYS A 97 -2.33 -6.87 -16.59
C LYS A 97 -2.39 -5.41 -17.02
N ARG A 98 -2.39 -5.21 -18.34
CA ARG A 98 -2.70 -3.95 -19.00
C ARG A 98 -4.10 -4.01 -19.58
N ILE A 99 -4.89 -2.98 -19.33
CA ILE A 99 -6.26 -2.84 -19.82
C ILE A 99 -6.54 -1.39 -20.19
N PRO A 100 -7.56 -1.10 -21.03
CA PRO A 100 -7.97 0.27 -21.28
C PRO A 100 -8.31 1.01 -19.97
N VAL A 101 -8.09 2.33 -19.93
CA VAL A 101 -8.47 3.15 -18.78
C VAL A 101 -9.98 3.02 -18.53
N GLU A 102 -10.34 2.72 -17.29
CA GLU A 102 -11.73 2.57 -16.86
C GLU A 102 -12.16 3.71 -15.93
N PRO A 103 -13.46 3.90 -15.71
CA PRO A 103 -13.95 4.81 -14.68
C PRO A 103 -13.37 4.45 -13.31
N ILE A 104 -13.01 5.45 -12.50
CA ILE A 104 -12.37 5.26 -11.18
C ILE A 104 -13.09 4.24 -10.28
N GLN A 105 -14.43 4.20 -10.32
CA GLN A 105 -15.21 3.21 -9.58
C GLN A 105 -14.85 1.77 -9.98
N SER A 106 -14.79 1.48 -11.28
CA SER A 106 -14.42 0.16 -11.81
C SER A 106 -12.97 -0.20 -11.49
N ILE A 107 -12.07 0.79 -11.45
CA ILE A 107 -10.68 0.59 -11.04
C ILE A 107 -10.65 0.17 -9.55
N THR A 108 -11.26 0.96 -8.68
CA THR A 108 -11.25 0.69 -7.24
C THR A 108 -11.96 -0.61 -6.89
N ASP A 109 -13.05 -0.94 -7.58
CA ASP A 109 -13.77 -2.20 -7.37
C ASP A 109 -12.88 -3.41 -7.67
N GLN A 110 -12.16 -3.40 -8.80
CA GLN A 110 -11.23 -4.48 -9.15
C GLN A 110 -10.07 -4.62 -8.16
N LEU A 111 -9.51 -3.51 -7.68
CA LEU A 111 -8.41 -3.54 -6.71
C LEU A 111 -8.89 -4.05 -5.35
N VAL A 112 -10.05 -3.56 -4.88
CA VAL A 112 -10.64 -3.97 -3.61
C VAL A 112 -11.08 -5.43 -3.64
N GLU A 113 -11.72 -5.91 -4.70
CA GLU A 113 -12.13 -7.31 -4.87
C GLU A 113 -10.94 -8.26 -4.64
N ARG A 114 -9.80 -7.99 -5.28
CA ARG A 114 -8.57 -8.77 -5.08
C ARG A 114 -8.02 -8.70 -3.66
N LEU A 115 -8.09 -7.53 -3.03
CA LEU A 115 -7.60 -7.36 -1.66
C LEU A 115 -8.46 -8.11 -0.64
N VAL A 116 -9.79 -8.10 -0.80
CA VAL A 116 -10.70 -8.78 0.14
C VAL A 116 -10.70 -10.30 -0.02
N GLU A 117 -10.24 -10.84 -1.14
CA GLU A 117 -9.94 -12.27 -1.29
C GLU A 117 -8.79 -12.72 -0.36
N GLU A 118 -7.83 -11.84 -0.09
CA GLU A 118 -6.66 -12.13 0.75
C GLU A 118 -6.83 -11.64 2.20
N VAL A 119 -7.65 -10.62 2.44
CA VAL A 119 -7.94 -10.07 3.77
C VAL A 119 -9.40 -10.33 4.10
N GLN A 120 -9.66 -11.40 4.85
CA GLN A 120 -11.01 -11.85 5.19
C GLN A 120 -11.61 -11.11 6.41
N ASP A 121 -10.80 -10.43 7.20
CA ASP A 121 -11.21 -9.66 8.38
C ASP A 121 -12.25 -8.58 8.03
N GLU A 122 -13.30 -8.45 8.86
CA GLU A 122 -14.36 -7.45 8.66
C GLU A 122 -13.85 -6.04 8.91
N GLU A 123 -13.10 -5.84 9.99
CA GLU A 123 -12.56 -4.55 10.37
C GLU A 123 -11.13 -4.38 9.83
N VAL A 124 -10.88 -3.27 9.13
CA VAL A 124 -9.60 -3.01 8.48
C VAL A 124 -9.12 -1.58 8.69
N ILE A 125 -7.80 -1.40 8.60
CA ILE A 125 -7.13 -0.11 8.43
C ILE A 125 -6.72 -0.01 6.96
N VAL A 126 -6.93 1.15 6.35
CA VAL A 126 -6.70 1.35 4.90
C VAL A 126 -5.70 2.45 4.65
N MET A 127 -4.73 2.19 3.77
CA MET A 127 -3.93 3.22 3.14
C MET A 127 -4.31 3.36 1.66
N VAL A 128 -4.59 4.58 1.22
CA VAL A 128 -4.66 4.97 -0.20
C VAL A 128 -3.42 5.82 -0.49
N ASN A 129 -2.42 5.17 -1.08
CA ASN A 129 -1.11 5.74 -1.34
C ASN A 129 -0.99 6.23 -2.79
N GLY A 130 -0.58 7.47 -3.00
CA GLY A 130 -0.27 7.97 -4.34
C GLY A 130 1.12 7.54 -4.80
N MET A 131 1.29 7.38 -6.11
CA MET A 131 2.55 6.96 -6.72
C MET A 131 3.49 8.13 -7.06
N GLY A 132 3.12 9.36 -6.70
CA GLY A 132 3.96 10.55 -6.76
C GLY A 132 3.39 11.68 -7.61
N ALA A 133 2.83 11.39 -8.78
CA ALA A 133 2.25 12.42 -9.66
C ALA A 133 0.71 12.46 -9.65
N THR A 134 0.04 11.68 -8.80
CA THR A 134 -1.42 11.74 -8.65
C THR A 134 -1.80 12.84 -7.67
N PRO A 135 -2.58 13.86 -8.10
CA PRO A 135 -2.99 14.94 -7.22
C PRO A 135 -3.76 14.43 -5.99
N LEU A 136 -3.55 15.05 -4.84
CA LEU A 136 -4.26 14.70 -3.59
C LEU A 136 -5.79 14.77 -3.74
N SER A 137 -6.30 15.68 -4.59
CA SER A 137 -7.73 15.75 -4.90
C SER A 137 -8.24 14.48 -5.60
N GLU A 138 -7.44 13.91 -6.51
CA GLU A 138 -7.78 12.67 -7.22
C GLU A 138 -7.64 11.46 -6.30
N LEU A 139 -6.62 11.43 -5.42
CA LEU A 139 -6.52 10.41 -4.38
C LEU A 139 -7.76 10.41 -3.47
N ASN A 140 -8.27 11.57 -3.06
CA ASN A 140 -9.50 11.64 -2.27
C ASN A 140 -10.74 11.16 -3.04
N ILE A 141 -10.80 11.35 -4.36
CA ILE A 141 -11.84 10.76 -5.20
C ILE A 141 -11.71 9.24 -5.20
N ALA A 142 -10.50 8.70 -5.40
CA ALA A 142 -10.24 7.27 -5.31
C ALA A 142 -10.66 6.71 -3.94
N THR A 143 -10.26 7.37 -2.84
CA THR A 143 -10.63 7.00 -1.46
C THR A 143 -12.13 6.88 -1.27
N LYS A 144 -12.93 7.81 -1.83
CA LYS A 144 -14.40 7.72 -1.78
C LYS A 144 -14.90 6.41 -2.41
N TYR A 145 -14.41 6.04 -3.58
CA TYR A 145 -14.85 4.82 -4.27
C TYR A 145 -14.29 3.56 -3.62
N VAL A 146 -13.07 3.60 -3.07
CA VAL A 146 -12.54 2.51 -2.22
C VAL A 146 -13.43 2.28 -1.00
N ALA A 147 -13.86 3.34 -0.32
CA ALA A 147 -14.76 3.23 0.83
C ALA A 147 -16.11 2.60 0.46
N GLN A 148 -16.70 3.00 -0.67
CA GLN A 148 -17.95 2.42 -1.17
C GLN A 148 -17.78 0.95 -1.53
N SER A 149 -16.68 0.60 -2.20
CA SER A 149 -16.38 -0.77 -2.59
C SER A 149 -16.19 -1.67 -1.38
N LEU A 150 -15.36 -1.25 -0.41
CA LEU A 150 -15.13 -1.96 0.86
C LEU A 150 -16.44 -2.16 1.63
N GLN A 151 -17.28 -1.13 1.73
CA GLN A 151 -18.60 -1.25 2.38
C GLN A 151 -19.49 -2.28 1.68
N SER A 152 -19.50 -2.30 0.34
CA SER A 152 -20.27 -3.28 -0.43
C SER A 152 -19.78 -4.73 -0.24
N GLN A 153 -18.49 -4.89 0.07
CA GLN A 153 -17.84 -6.15 0.42
C GLN A 153 -17.96 -6.49 1.92
N GLY A 154 -18.75 -5.74 2.68
CA GLY A 154 -18.98 -5.98 4.11
C GLY A 154 -17.81 -5.61 5.02
N LYS A 155 -16.85 -4.78 4.55
CA LYS A 155 -15.72 -4.32 5.36
C LYS A 155 -16.06 -3.02 6.10
N THR A 156 -15.59 -2.91 7.34
CA THR A 156 -15.66 -1.70 8.17
C THR A 156 -14.26 -1.08 8.29
N VAL A 157 -14.09 0.15 7.81
CA VAL A 157 -12.79 0.82 7.88
C VAL A 157 -12.66 1.61 9.17
N GLN A 158 -11.68 1.21 10.01
CA GLN A 158 -11.42 1.80 11.32
C GLN A 158 -10.50 3.02 11.26
N SER A 159 -9.62 3.09 10.26
CA SER A 159 -8.71 4.22 10.07
C SER A 159 -8.28 4.34 8.62
N TRP A 160 -8.08 5.60 8.18
CA TRP A 160 -7.68 5.95 6.82
C TRP A 160 -6.36 6.69 6.83
N PHE A 161 -5.47 6.29 5.92
CA PHE A 161 -4.21 6.96 5.63
C PHE A 161 -4.20 7.32 4.14
N VAL A 162 -4.28 8.61 3.79
CA VAL A 162 -4.44 9.05 2.40
C VAL A 162 -3.37 10.07 2.07
N GLY A 163 -2.53 9.77 1.08
CA GLY A 163 -1.45 10.65 0.67
C GLY A 163 -0.30 9.90 0.00
N ASP A 164 0.84 10.56 -0.13
CA ASP A 164 2.04 9.99 -0.74
C ASP A 164 2.98 9.47 0.36
N TYR A 165 2.93 8.17 0.62
CA TYR A 165 3.74 7.51 1.65
C TYR A 165 4.91 6.71 1.06
N MET A 166 4.68 6.05 -0.08
CA MET A 166 5.68 5.33 -0.85
C MET A 166 5.43 5.54 -2.34
N THR A 167 6.16 6.49 -2.93
CA THR A 167 5.99 6.89 -4.33
C THR A 167 6.89 6.10 -5.27
N SER A 168 6.65 6.27 -6.57
CA SER A 168 7.55 5.89 -7.65
C SER A 168 7.79 7.10 -8.54
N LEU A 169 8.69 8.00 -8.10
CA LEU A 169 9.04 9.22 -8.82
C LEU A 169 7.80 10.04 -9.24
N ASP A 170 7.60 10.24 -10.55
CA ASP A 170 6.49 10.96 -11.17
C ASP A 170 5.43 10.02 -11.78
N MET A 171 5.34 8.78 -11.31
CA MET A 171 4.30 7.84 -11.72
C MET A 171 2.91 8.38 -11.36
N GLN A 172 2.00 8.42 -12.33
CA GLN A 172 0.59 8.71 -12.11
C GLN A 172 -0.14 7.41 -11.80
N GLY A 173 -0.58 7.25 -10.57
CA GLY A 173 -1.20 6.03 -10.08
C GLY A 173 -1.44 6.08 -8.58
N PHE A 174 -2.09 5.05 -8.06
CA PHE A 174 -2.27 4.87 -6.63
C PHE A 174 -2.25 3.39 -6.26
N SER A 175 -2.01 3.10 -4.99
CA SER A 175 -2.12 1.77 -4.40
C SER A 175 -3.01 1.78 -3.18
N ILE A 176 -3.71 0.67 -2.97
CA ILE A 176 -4.53 0.44 -1.78
C ILE A 176 -3.80 -0.61 -0.95
N THR A 177 -3.69 -0.35 0.36
CA THR A 177 -3.20 -1.34 1.34
C THR A 177 -4.29 -1.60 2.37
N LEU A 178 -4.58 -2.87 2.61
CA LEU A 178 -5.43 -3.33 3.71
C LEU A 178 -4.58 -3.95 4.82
N VAL A 179 -4.97 -3.65 6.05
CA VAL A 179 -4.40 -4.21 7.26
C VAL A 179 -5.56 -4.67 8.15
N PRO A 180 -5.61 -5.95 8.59
CA PRO A 180 -6.55 -6.40 9.60
C PRO A 180 -6.50 -5.52 10.85
N TYR A 181 -7.67 -5.05 11.31
CA TYR A 181 -7.72 -4.21 12.48
C TYR A 181 -7.31 -4.99 13.74
N GLN A 182 -6.38 -4.42 14.49
CA GLN A 182 -6.05 -4.84 15.85
C GLN A 182 -5.84 -3.58 16.68
N GLU A 183 -6.31 -3.58 17.93
CA GLU A 183 -6.23 -2.40 18.80
C GLU A 183 -4.79 -1.92 19.01
N GLU A 184 -3.84 -2.84 19.24
CA GLU A 184 -2.42 -2.53 19.39
C GLU A 184 -1.85 -1.85 18.13
N ILE A 185 -2.19 -2.39 16.95
CA ILE A 185 -1.74 -1.84 15.66
C ILE A 185 -2.33 -0.45 15.44
N SER A 186 -3.64 -0.28 15.64
CA SER A 186 -4.31 1.02 15.53
C SER A 186 -3.67 2.06 16.45
N LYS A 187 -3.42 1.69 17.72
CA LYS A 187 -2.73 2.56 18.68
C LYS A 187 -1.32 2.92 18.21
N ALA A 188 -0.56 1.95 17.69
CA ALA A 188 0.79 2.18 17.19
C ALA A 188 0.83 3.11 15.98
N LEU A 189 -0.10 2.92 15.02
CA LEU A 189 -0.19 3.75 13.83
C LEU A 189 -0.62 5.18 14.16
N ASN A 190 -1.44 5.38 15.19
CA ASN A 190 -1.85 6.70 15.67
C ASN A 190 -0.90 7.36 16.68
N ALA A 191 0.13 6.64 17.16
CA ALA A 191 1.08 7.21 18.09
C ALA A 191 1.91 8.35 17.43
N PRO A 192 2.27 9.41 18.16
CA PRO A 192 3.14 10.47 17.64
C PRO A 192 4.45 9.92 17.07
N THR A 193 5.00 10.61 16.06
CA THR A 193 6.33 10.33 15.53
C THR A 193 6.98 11.64 15.09
N ALA A 194 8.31 11.66 15.04
CA ALA A 194 9.06 12.79 14.48
C ALA A 194 9.06 12.82 12.94
N SER A 195 8.54 11.77 12.28
CA SER A 195 8.45 11.72 10.83
C SER A 195 7.48 12.78 10.30
N GLN A 196 7.98 13.69 9.46
CA GLN A 196 7.16 14.73 8.83
C GLN A 196 6.18 14.16 7.79
N TYR A 197 6.44 12.94 7.32
CA TYR A 197 5.67 12.27 6.26
C TYR A 197 4.73 11.19 6.82
N PHE A 198 4.65 11.07 8.14
CA PHE A 198 3.71 10.18 8.82
C PHE A 198 3.13 10.91 10.03
N ALA A 199 2.39 11.97 9.77
CA ALA A 199 1.69 12.74 10.79
C ALA A 199 0.18 12.54 10.62
N ASN A 200 -0.49 12.15 11.71
CA ASN A 200 -1.95 12.10 11.80
C ASN A 200 -2.51 13.45 12.22
#